data_AF-A0A0A6VI41-F1
#
_entry.id   AF-A0A0A6VI41-F1
#
_cell.length_a   1.000
_cell.length_b   1.000
_cell.length_c   1.000
_cell.angle_alpha   90.00
_cell.angle_beta   90.00
_cell.angle_gamma   90.00
#
_symmetry.space_group_name_H-M   'P 1'
#
loop_
_entity.id
_entity.type
_entity.pdbx_description
1 polymer ?
#
loop_
_entity_poly.entity_id
_entity_poly.type
_entity_poly.pdbx_seq_one_letter_code
_entity_poly.pdbx_strand_id
1 'polypeptide(L)'
;VYMLGFLPGFPYMGSVDERIQHPRKKHPSKQVIAGSIGIAGAQTGIYPLQSPGGWQIIARTPLAIFDLGKESPCLFAAGDQVRFVPISLERFYEIEKENQA
;
A
#
# COMPACT_ATOMS: atom_id res chain seq x y z
N VAL A 1 -1.11 0.28 12.14
CA VAL A 1 -2.00 1.05 11.27
C VAL A 1 -2.69 2.07 12.15
N TYR A 2 -2.47 3.36 11.91
CA TYR A 2 -3.03 4.42 12.74
C TYR A 2 -4.45 4.80 12.33
N MET A 3 -4.71 4.85 11.03
CA MET A 3 -6.06 5.06 10.50
C MET A 3 -6.21 4.42 9.12
N LEU A 4 -7.45 4.22 8.71
CA LEU A 4 -7.83 3.86 7.35
C LEU A 4 -8.64 5.03 6.76
N GLY A 5 -8.38 5.41 5.52
CA GLY A 5 -9.07 6.53 4.87
C GLY A 5 -8.26 7.06 3.69
N PHE A 6 -8.74 8.09 2.98
CA PHE A 6 -8.29 8.54 1.63
C PHE A 6 -8.85 7.72 0.46
N LEU A 7 -8.69 6.40 0.49
CA LEU A 7 -9.40 5.44 -0.37
C LEU A 7 -9.97 4.32 0.51
N PRO A 8 -10.95 3.53 0.02
CA PRO A 8 -11.44 2.37 0.74
C PRO A 8 -10.28 1.45 1.14
N GLY A 9 -10.09 1.26 2.45
CA GLY A 9 -9.03 0.40 2.99
C GLY A 9 -7.60 0.94 2.91
N PHE A 10 -7.36 2.19 2.48
CA PHE A 10 -5.98 2.72 2.43
C PHE A 10 -5.42 2.87 3.86
N PRO A 11 -4.34 2.15 4.19
CA PRO A 11 -3.78 2.15 5.53
C PRO A 11 -2.72 3.23 5.69
N TYR A 12 -2.98 4.19 6.57
CA TYR A 12 -1.91 5.05 7.09
C TYR A 12 -1.18 4.30 8.18
N MET A 13 0.04 3.89 7.88
CA MET A 13 0.89 3.11 8.77
C MET A 13 1.82 4.02 9.59
N GLY A 14 2.53 3.37 10.52
CA GLY A 14 3.40 4.04 11.48
C GLY A 14 4.55 4.83 10.87
N SER A 15 5.31 5.48 11.74
CA SER A 15 6.48 6.28 11.35
C SER A 15 7.56 5.41 10.73
N VAL A 16 8.06 5.80 9.57
CA VAL A 16 9.24 5.20 8.95
C VAL A 16 10.51 5.75 9.59
N ASP A 17 11.61 5.00 9.46
CA ASP A 17 12.94 5.44 9.87
C ASP A 17 13.31 6.78 9.22
N GLU A 18 13.87 7.70 10.00
CA GLU A 18 14.21 9.06 9.57
C GLU A 18 15.10 9.10 8.31
N ARG A 19 15.95 8.08 8.12
CA ARG A 19 16.86 7.99 6.97
C ARG A 19 16.16 7.80 5.63
N ILE A 20 14.92 7.31 5.64
CA ILE A 20 14.13 7.07 4.41
C ILE A 20 12.93 8.01 4.29
N GLN A 21 12.78 8.96 5.21
CA GLN A 21 11.75 9.98 5.11
C GLN A 21 12.03 10.87 3.91
N HIS A 22 11.00 11.09 3.09
CA HIS A 22 11.13 11.91 1.89
C HIS A 22 9.83 12.65 1.61
N PRO A 23 9.88 13.94 1.21
CA PRO A 23 8.67 14.69 0.90
C PRO A 23 7.88 14.05 -0.25
N ARG A 24 6.59 14.35 -0.29
CA ARG A 24 5.74 14.01 -1.43
C ARG A 24 6.34 14.59 -2.72
N LYS A 25 6.11 13.91 -3.84
CA LYS A 25 6.44 14.40 -5.18
C LYS A 25 5.83 15.79 -5.36
N LYS A 26 6.61 16.72 -5.91
CA LYS A 26 6.13 18.06 -6.30
C LYS A 26 5.00 17.99 -7.33
N HIS A 27 5.07 17.02 -8.23
CA HIS A 27 4.04 16.72 -9.22
C HIS A 27 3.51 15.30 -8.98
N PRO A 28 2.29 15.13 -8.44
CA PRO A 28 1.69 13.83 -8.22
C PRO A 28 1.58 13.00 -9.51
N SER A 29 1.81 11.70 -9.40
CA SER A 29 1.55 10.77 -10.48
C SER A 29 0.03 10.70 -10.72
N LYS A 30 -0.39 10.79 -11.98
CA LYS A 30 -1.81 10.68 -12.36
C LYS A 30 -2.39 9.29 -12.08
N GLN A 31 -1.54 8.27 -12.14
CA GLN A 31 -1.90 6.89 -11.87
C GLN A 31 -0.80 6.23 -11.03
N VAL A 32 -1.19 5.72 -9.88
CA VAL A 32 -0.44 4.82 -9.02
C VAL A 32 -1.20 3.50 -9.03
N ILE A 33 -0.49 2.41 -9.31
CA ILE A 33 -1.10 1.08 -9.46
C ILE A 33 -1.53 0.55 -8.10
N ALA A 34 -2.63 -0.22 -8.03
CA ALA A 34 -3.05 -0.91 -6.82
C ALA A 34 -1.93 -1.81 -6.25
N GLY A 35 -1.88 -1.87 -4.92
CA GLY A 35 -0.82 -2.54 -4.16
C GLY A 35 0.49 -1.75 -4.06
N SER A 36 0.60 -0.56 -4.67
CA SER A 36 1.82 0.26 -4.55
C SER A 36 2.04 0.69 -3.10
N ILE A 37 3.27 0.57 -2.62
CA ILE A 37 3.70 0.98 -1.28
C ILE A 37 4.49 2.27 -1.41
N GLY A 38 4.10 3.29 -0.64
CA GLY A 38 4.71 4.61 -0.73
C GLY A 38 5.22 5.15 0.60
N ILE A 39 6.06 6.18 0.53
CA ILE A 39 6.47 7.03 1.66
C ILE A 39 6.11 8.49 1.36
N ALA A 40 5.64 9.20 2.40
CA ALA A 40 5.43 10.64 2.40
C ALA A 40 5.77 11.24 3.77
N GLY A 41 6.91 11.93 3.86
CA GLY A 41 7.48 12.37 5.14
C GLY A 41 7.75 11.16 6.03
N ALA A 42 7.24 11.20 7.26
CA ALA A 42 7.35 10.10 8.20
C ALA A 42 6.37 8.93 7.93
N GLN A 43 5.42 9.04 7.00
CA GLN A 43 4.37 8.03 6.85
C GLN A 43 4.64 7.04 5.72
N THR A 44 4.21 5.80 5.92
CA THR A 44 4.06 4.78 4.86
C THR A 44 2.63 4.24 4.78
N GLY A 45 2.30 3.58 3.67
CA GLY A 45 0.95 3.16 3.33
C GLY A 45 0.89 2.44 1.99
N ILE A 46 -0.25 1.83 1.71
CA ILE A 46 -0.46 1.00 0.51
C ILE A 46 -1.67 1.53 -0.25
N TYR A 47 -1.50 1.82 -1.54
CA TYR A 47 -2.60 2.21 -2.41
C TYR A 47 -3.50 0.98 -2.66
N PRO A 48 -4.75 0.94 -2.16
CA PRO A 48 -5.60 -0.23 -2.29
C PRO A 48 -6.18 -0.38 -3.70
N LEU A 49 -6.34 0.75 -4.40
CA LEU A 49 -6.91 0.86 -5.73
C LEU A 49 -6.02 1.77 -6.58
N GLN A 50 -6.20 1.69 -7.90
CA GLN A 50 -5.55 2.62 -8.82
C GLN A 50 -6.07 4.05 -8.59
N SER A 51 -5.18 4.99 -8.32
CA SER A 51 -5.53 6.38 -8.07
C SER A 51 -4.39 7.35 -8.40
N PRO A 52 -4.65 8.66 -8.50
CA PRO A 52 -3.59 9.65 -8.42
C PRO A 52 -2.88 9.57 -7.06
N GLY A 53 -1.59 9.90 -7.03
CA GLY A 53 -0.80 9.81 -5.80
C GLY A 53 0.50 10.61 -5.85
N GLY A 54 0.78 11.32 -4.75
CA GLY A 54 2.00 12.12 -4.60
C GLY A 54 3.08 11.45 -3.75
N TRP A 55 2.88 10.21 -3.30
CA TRP A 55 3.86 9.54 -2.44
C TRP A 55 5.02 9.01 -3.27
N GLN A 56 6.19 8.87 -2.64
CA GLN A 56 7.34 8.22 -3.25
C GLN A 56 7.10 6.72 -3.23
N ILE A 57 6.84 6.13 -4.40
CA ILE A 57 6.58 4.69 -4.52
C ILE A 57 7.92 3.95 -4.45
N ILE A 58 8.01 2.99 -3.53
CA ILE A 58 9.26 2.26 -3.24
C ILE A 58 9.12 0.74 -3.43
N ALA A 59 7.89 0.22 -3.44
CA ALA A 59 7.62 -1.21 -3.59
C ALA A 59 6.16 -1.44 -4.03
N ARG A 60 5.80 -2.70 -4.26
CA ARG A 60 4.42 -3.14 -4.54
C ARG A 60 4.17 -4.47 -3.84
N THR A 61 2.95 -4.68 -3.35
CA THR A 61 2.47 -5.97 -2.85
C THR A 61 1.48 -6.60 -3.84
N PRO A 62 1.48 -7.93 -4.02
CA PRO A 62 0.50 -8.63 -4.84
C PRO A 62 -0.82 -8.89 -4.10
N LEU A 63 -0.91 -8.55 -2.80
CA LEU A 63 -2.11 -8.75 -1.98
C LEU A 63 -3.21 -7.75 -2.34
N ALA A 64 -4.45 -8.25 -2.42
CA ALA A 64 -5.64 -7.40 -2.51
C ALA A 64 -5.89 -6.69 -1.17
N ILE A 65 -5.67 -5.37 -1.14
CA ILE A 65 -5.84 -4.56 0.07
C ILE A 65 -7.31 -4.19 0.31
N PHE A 66 -8.05 -4.01 -0.78
CA PHE A 66 -9.49 -3.76 -0.76
C PHE A 66 -10.19 -4.62 -1.82
N ASP A 67 -11.20 -5.37 -1.42
CA ASP A 67 -11.96 -6.27 -2.30
C ASP A 67 -13.42 -6.42 -1.82
N LEU A 68 -14.37 -5.90 -2.59
CA LEU A 68 -15.80 -5.97 -2.26
C LEU A 68 -16.38 -7.40 -2.30
N GLY A 69 -15.68 -8.36 -2.92
CA GLY A 69 -16.10 -9.75 -2.98
C GLY A 69 -15.80 -10.56 -1.71
N LYS A 70 -15.02 -10.01 -0.76
CA LYS A 70 -14.63 -10.69 0.48
C LYS A 70 -15.53 -10.31 1.64
N GLU A 71 -15.70 -11.24 2.59
CA GLU A 71 -16.46 -11.03 3.84
C GLU A 71 -15.95 -9.82 4.64
N SER A 72 -14.62 -9.63 4.67
CA SER A 72 -13.98 -8.40 5.12
C SER A 72 -13.35 -7.67 3.93
N PRO A 73 -13.99 -6.60 3.41
CA PRO A 73 -13.51 -5.92 2.22
C PRO A 73 -12.17 -5.21 2.39
N CYS A 74 -11.80 -4.85 3.61
CA CYS A 74 -10.51 -4.24 3.93
C CYS A 74 -9.59 -5.29 4.54
N LEU A 75 -8.37 -5.42 3.99
CA LEU A 75 -7.36 -6.34 4.53
C LEU A 75 -6.86 -5.90 5.91
N PHE A 76 -6.82 -4.60 6.18
CA PHE A 76 -6.32 -4.03 7.42
C PHE A 76 -7.44 -3.42 8.26
N ALA A 77 -7.24 -3.40 9.57
CA ALA A 77 -7.99 -2.64 10.56
C ALA A 77 -7.11 -1.57 11.25
N ALA A 78 -7.73 -0.57 11.86
CA ALA A 78 -7.02 0.35 12.74
C ALA A 78 -6.46 -0.41 13.96
N GLY A 79 -5.20 -0.16 14.32
CA GLY A 79 -4.49 -0.89 15.39
C GLY A 79 -3.58 -2.01 14.88
N ASP A 80 -3.76 -2.50 13.65
CA ASP A 80 -2.97 -3.63 13.13
C ASP A 80 -1.46 -3.33 13.09
N GLN A 81 -0.64 -4.34 13.39
CA GLN A 81 0.81 -4.28 13.16
C GLN A 81 1.14 -4.85 11.79
N VAL A 82 1.99 -4.15 11.04
CA VAL A 82 2.37 -4.54 9.68
C VAL A 82 3.88 -4.66 9.59
N ARG A 83 4.35 -5.76 9.01
CA ARG A 83 5.75 -5.96 8.64
C ARG A 83 5.84 -6.24 7.15
N PHE A 84 6.55 -5.40 6.42
CA PHE A 84 6.88 -5.66 5.02
C PHE A 84 7.97 -6.71 4.94
N VAL A 85 7.78 -7.71 4.08
CA VAL A 85 8.75 -8.78 3.82
C VAL A 85 9.10 -8.75 2.33
N PRO A 86 10.38 -8.57 1.96
CA PRO A 86 10.77 -8.61 0.56
C PRO A 86 10.57 -10.02 0.00
N ILE A 87 10.04 -10.09 -1.22
CA ILE A 87 9.84 -11.34 -1.96
C ILE A 87 10.48 -11.21 -3.34
N SER A 88 10.75 -12.34 -3.98
CA SER A 88 11.22 -12.35 -5.37
C SER A 88 10.09 -11.94 -6.33
N LEU A 89 10.45 -11.57 -7.55
CA LEU A 89 9.48 -11.20 -8.59
C LEU A 89 8.64 -12.41 -9.02
N GLU A 90 9.23 -13.61 -9.03
CA GLU A 90 8.54 -14.87 -9.31
C GLU A 90 7.44 -15.10 -8.27
N ARG A 91 7.78 -14.98 -6.97
CA ARG A 91 6.80 -15.15 -5.90
C ARG A 91 5.72 -14.07 -5.94
N PHE A 92 6.04 -12.86 -6.37
CA PHE A 92 5.05 -11.81 -6.59
C PHE A 92 3.98 -12.26 -7.59
N TYR A 93 4.39 -12.77 -8.75
CA TYR A 93 3.46 -13.20 -9.80
C TYR A 93 2.70 -14.47 -9.46
N GLU A 94 3.26 -15.36 -8.64
CA GLU A 94 2.53 -16.51 -8.10
C GLU A 94 1.34 -16.06 -7.24
N ILE A 95 1.59 -15.18 -6.27
CA ILE A 95 0.53 -14.67 -5.38
C ILE A 95 -0.51 -13.84 -6.16
N GLU A 96 -0.07 -13.07 -7.16
CA GLU A 96 -0.99 -12.29 -8.00
C GLU A 96 -1.95 -13.21 -8.77
N LYS A 97 -1.49 -14.36 -9.26
CA LYS A 97 -2.35 -15.38 -9.89
C LYS A 97 -3.29 -16.05 -8.89
N GLU A 98 -2.80 -16.41 -7.70
CA GLU A 98 -3.61 -17.00 -6.63
C GLU A 98 -4.78 -16.08 -6.22
N ASN A 99 -4.56 -14.75 -6.23
CA ASN A 99 -5.59 -13.77 -5.89
C ASN A 99 -6.60 -13.48 -7.01
N GLN A 100 -6.34 -13.90 -8.24
CA GLN A 100 -7.23 -13.70 -9.40
C GLN A 100 -8.10 -14.92 -9.72
N ALA A 101 -7.79 -16.07 -9.10
CA ALA A 101 -8.52 -17.33 -9.22
C ALA A 101 -9.66 -17.42 -8.20
#